data_AF-A0A7Y5RLY2-F1
#
_entry.id   AF-A0A7Y5RLY2-F1
#
_cell.length_a   1.000
_cell.length_b   1.000
_cell.length_c   1.000
_cell.angle_alpha   90.00
_cell.angle_beta   90.00
_cell.angle_gamma   90.00
#
_symmetry.space_group_name_H-M   'P 1'
#
loop_
_entity.id
_entity.type
_entity.pdbx_description
1 polymer ?
#
loop_
_entity_poly.entity_id
_entity_poly.type
_entity_poly.pdbx_seq_one_letter_code
_entity_poly.pdbx_strand_id
1 'polypeptide(L)'
;GADDGWVIDTPGIRSFGLAHIDVDRIIDHFPDLAAGTDECPRGCTHDEEECALDAWVAEGHAGAAGPSRLASLRRLLASRSGEEH
;
A
#
# COMPACT_ATOMS: atom_id res chain seq x y z
N GLY A 1 -43.76 6.17 -22.12
CA GLY A 1 -43.15 6.67 -20.88
C GLY A 1 -41.84 5.96 -20.74
N ALA A 2 -40.75 6.67 -20.98
CA ALA A 2 -39.40 6.16 -20.82
C ALA A 2 -38.96 6.49 -19.39
N ASP A 3 -38.56 5.48 -18.63
CA ASP A 3 -37.67 5.66 -17.49
C ASP A 3 -36.57 4.60 -17.64
N ASP A 4 -35.47 5.09 -18.21
CA ASP A 4 -34.26 4.36 -18.56
C ASP A 4 -33.33 4.45 -17.35
N GLY A 5 -33.28 3.38 -16.56
CA GLY A 5 -32.56 3.32 -15.29
C GLY A 5 -31.10 2.92 -15.44
N TRP A 6 -30.28 3.86 -15.93
CA TRP A 6 -28.84 4.02 -15.75
C TRP A 6 -28.00 2.75 -15.49
N VAL A 7 -27.40 2.19 -16.54
CA VAL A 7 -26.24 1.31 -16.45
C VAL A 7 -25.03 2.13 -16.00
N ILE A 8 -24.41 1.74 -14.89
CA ILE A 8 -23.06 2.22 -14.55
C ILE A 8 -22.10 1.52 -15.52
N ASP A 9 -21.79 2.20 -16.62
CA ASP A 9 -20.60 1.98 -17.42
C ASP A 9 -19.45 2.63 -16.66
N THR A 10 -18.43 1.88 -16.25
CA THR A 10 -17.14 2.47 -15.88
C THR A 10 -16.32 2.54 -17.17
N PRO A 11 -16.32 3.68 -17.89
CA PRO A 11 -15.57 3.78 -19.13
C PRO A 11 -14.08 3.66 -18.80
N GLY A 12 -13.51 2.56 -19.27
CA GLY A 12 -12.12 2.45 -19.71
C GLY A 12 -11.05 3.04 -18.80
N ILE A 13 -10.49 2.20 -17.92
CA ILE A 13 -9.05 2.27 -17.68
C ILE A 13 -8.32 1.62 -18.86
N ARG A 14 -8.19 2.36 -19.97
CA ARG A 14 -7.11 2.11 -20.93
C ARG A 14 -5.92 2.99 -20.57
N SER A 15 -5.33 2.75 -19.39
CA SER A 15 -4.10 3.43 -19.00
C SER A 15 -2.93 2.62 -19.53
N PHE A 16 -2.50 2.95 -20.74
CA PHE A 16 -1.15 2.64 -21.21
C PHE A 16 -0.15 3.30 -20.23
N GLY A 17 0.65 2.49 -19.52
CA GLY A 17 1.87 2.94 -18.84
C GLY A 17 1.77 3.22 -17.34
N LEU A 18 1.39 2.22 -16.54
CA LEU A 18 1.73 2.20 -15.10
C LEU A 18 2.52 0.92 -14.79
N ALA A 19 3.75 0.87 -15.31
CA ALA A 19 4.78 0.16 -14.58
C ALA A 19 4.93 0.90 -13.24
N HIS A 20 4.72 0.21 -12.12
CA HIS A 20 4.73 0.74 -10.76
C HIS A 20 3.46 1.52 -10.39
N ILE A 21 2.54 0.80 -9.77
CA ILE A 21 1.80 1.41 -8.68
C ILE A 21 2.83 1.83 -7.63
N ASP A 22 2.80 3.11 -7.26
CA ASP A 22 3.62 3.68 -6.21
C ASP A 22 3.30 3.04 -4.86
N VAL A 23 4.26 2.30 -4.31
CA VAL A 23 4.26 1.82 -2.92
C VAL A 23 3.99 2.99 -1.97
N ASP A 24 4.50 4.17 -2.32
CA ASP A 24 4.30 5.45 -1.63
C ASP A 24 2.82 5.80 -1.41
N ARG A 25 1.96 5.53 -2.39
CA ARG A 25 0.51 5.79 -2.29
C ARG A 25 -0.19 4.87 -1.30
N ILE A 26 0.32 3.65 -1.12
CA ILE A 26 -0.22 2.72 -0.12
C ILE A 26 0.23 3.17 1.27
N ILE A 27 1.48 3.61 1.41
CA ILE A 27 2.05 4.11 2.66
C ILE A 27 1.28 5.35 3.18
N ASP A 28 0.80 6.23 2.31
CA ASP A 28 -0.03 7.39 2.69
C ASP A 28 -1.30 6.99 3.50
N HIS A 29 -1.83 5.79 3.26
CA HIS A 29 -2.97 5.26 4.04
C HIS A 29 -2.59 4.72 5.42
N PHE A 30 -1.29 4.67 5.76
CA PHE A 30 -0.74 4.26 7.05
C PHE A 30 0.13 5.39 7.63
N PRO A 31 -0.47 6.52 8.02
CA PRO A 31 0.28 7.69 8.49
C PRO A 31 1.14 7.42 9.73
N ASP A 32 0.79 6.41 10.53
CA ASP A 32 1.60 5.94 11.67
C ASP A 32 2.88 5.18 11.27
N LEU A 33 2.96 4.69 10.03
CA LEU A 33 4.12 4.00 9.47
C LEU A 33 4.90 4.89 8.50
N ALA A 34 4.26 5.88 7.88
CA ALA A 34 4.85 6.75 6.86
C ALA A 34 6.13 7.47 7.32
N ALA A 35 6.24 7.87 8.59
CA ALA A 35 7.47 8.48 9.09
C ALA A 35 8.63 7.48 9.18
N GLY A 36 8.35 6.21 9.49
CA GLY A 36 9.37 5.17 9.57
C GLY A 36 9.93 4.72 8.22
N THR A 37 9.27 5.08 7.10
CA THR A 37 9.78 4.75 5.77
C THR A 37 10.95 5.64 5.33
N ASP A 38 11.20 6.76 6.00
CA ASP A 38 12.34 7.64 5.71
C ASP A 38 13.69 6.93 6.00
N GLU A 39 13.68 6.00 6.96
CA GLU A 39 14.84 5.19 7.34
C GLU A 39 14.98 3.90 6.50
N CYS A 40 14.03 3.63 5.59
CA CYS A 40 14.12 2.46 4.72
C CYS A 40 15.24 2.61 3.67
N PRO A 41 15.85 1.49 3.24
CA PRO A 41 16.76 1.50 2.12
C PRO A 41 16.06 1.94 0.83
N ARG A 42 16.85 2.45 -0.12
CA ARG A 42 16.35 2.82 -1.45
C ARG A 42 15.74 1.60 -2.14
N GLY A 43 14.47 1.71 -2.55
CA GLY A 43 13.77 0.62 -3.23
C GLY A 43 13.18 -0.45 -2.31
N CYS A 44 13.06 -0.17 -1.01
CA CYS A 44 12.43 -1.08 -0.05
C CYS A 44 11.00 -1.45 -0.48
N THR A 45 10.71 -2.75 -0.44
CA THR A 45 9.39 -3.33 -0.71
C THR A 45 8.49 -3.37 0.52
N HIS A 46 9.01 -2.97 1.68
CA HIS A 46 8.38 -3.06 3.01
C HIS A 46 7.98 -4.47 3.48
N ASP A 47 8.41 -5.50 2.76
CA ASP A 47 8.25 -6.93 3.09
C ASP A 47 9.61 -7.66 3.12
N GLU A 48 10.66 -6.94 3.52
CA GLU A 48 12.03 -7.44 3.61
C GLU A 48 12.63 -7.18 5.00
N GLU A 49 13.67 -7.92 5.34
CA GLU A 49 14.33 -7.84 6.67
C GLU A 49 15.02 -6.49 6.91
N GLU A 50 15.45 -5.82 5.84
CA GLU A 50 16.11 -4.51 5.89
C GLU A 50 15.10 -3.35 6.00
N CYS A 51 13.80 -3.63 6.11
CA CYS A 51 12.78 -2.62 6.26
C CYS A 51 12.84 -1.96 7.65
N ALA A 52 13.06 -0.64 7.68
CA ALA A 52 13.09 0.13 8.93
C ALA A 52 11.76 0.12 9.71
N LEU A 53 10.64 -0.26 9.07
CA LEU A 53 9.33 -0.32 9.73
C LEU A 53 9.27 -1.37 10.86
N ASP A 54 10.05 -2.46 10.80
CA ASP A 54 10.07 -3.42 11.89
C ASP A 54 10.65 -2.80 13.17
N ALA A 55 11.76 -2.06 13.03
CA ALA A 55 12.37 -1.32 14.14
C ALA A 55 11.43 -0.21 14.64
N TRP A 56 10.90 0.60 13.71
CA TRP A 56 9.94 1.67 14.01
C TRP A 56 8.75 1.20 14.85
N VAL A 57 8.19 0.04 14.49
CA VAL A 57 7.09 -0.59 15.21
C VAL A 57 7.54 -1.18 16.55
N ALA A 58 8.70 -1.84 16.59
CA ALA A 58 9.26 -2.43 17.81
C ALA A 58 9.60 -1.37 18.88
N GLU A 59 10.04 -0.19 18.45
CA GLU A 59 10.30 0.98 19.30
C GLU A 59 9.02 1.69 19.76
N GLY A 60 7.86 1.29 19.19
CA GLY A 60 6.55 1.78 19.58
C GLY A 60 6.14 3.10 18.90
N HIS A 61 6.88 3.55 17.89
CA HIS A 61 6.57 4.81 17.19
C HIS A 61 5.24 4.77 16.43
N ALA A 62 4.81 3.59 15.97
CA ALA A 62 3.51 3.38 15.34
C ALA A 62 2.35 3.16 16.34
N GLY A 63 2.63 3.27 17.65
CA GLY A 63 1.67 3.06 18.73
C GLY A 63 1.22 1.60 18.91
N ALA A 64 0.23 1.38 19.77
CA ALA A 64 -0.21 0.03 20.15
C ALA A 64 -0.76 -0.81 18.98
N ALA A 65 -1.28 -0.16 17.94
CA ALA A 65 -1.78 -0.83 16.74
C ALA A 65 -0.69 -1.09 15.68
N GLY A 66 0.52 -0.55 15.86
CA GLY A 66 1.63 -0.61 14.90
C GLY A 66 1.90 -2.00 14.32
N PRO A 67 2.06 -3.06 15.15
CA PRO A 67 2.31 -4.41 14.64
C PRO A 67 1.19 -4.93 13.74
N SER A 68 -0.07 -4.64 14.08
CA SER A 68 -1.22 -5.06 13.28
C SER A 68 -1.34 -4.25 11.98
N ARG A 69 -0.93 -2.98 12.00
CA ARG A 69 -0.90 -2.12 10.81
C ARG A 69 0.19 -2.52 9.84
N LEU A 70 1.41 -2.78 10.32
CA LEU A 70 2.50 -3.29 9.50
C LEU A 70 2.14 -4.63 8.84
N ALA A 71 1.54 -5.55 9.59
CA ALA A 71 1.05 -6.82 9.03
C ALA A 71 -0.07 -6.63 7.98
N SER A 72 -0.87 -5.57 8.09
CA SER A 72 -1.90 -5.24 7.10
C SER A 72 -1.29 -4.61 5.85
N LEU A 73 -0.34 -3.70 6.01
CA LEU A 73 0.44 -3.11 4.93
C LEU A 73 1.13 -4.19 4.08
N ARG A 74 1.87 -5.11 4.72
CA ARG A 74 2.54 -6.22 4.05
C ARG A 74 1.59 -7.12 3.27
N ARG A 75 0.41 -7.42 3.84
CA ARG A 75 -0.63 -8.18 3.12
C ARG A 75 -1.14 -7.45 1.87
N LEU A 76 -1.36 -6.13 1.95
CA LEU A 76 -1.78 -5.34 0.79
C LEU A 76 -0.71 -5.33 -0.29
N LEU A 77 0.57 -5.15 0.08
CA LEU A 77 1.70 -5.18 -0.85
C LEU A 77 1.85 -6.55 -1.50
N ALA A 78 1.85 -7.64 -0.70
CA ALA A 78 1.95 -9.01 -1.19
C ALA A 78 0.79 -9.39 -2.13
N SER A 79 -0.45 -8.96 -1.82
CA SER A 79 -1.61 -9.22 -2.69
C SER A 79 -1.48 -8.58 -4.08
N ARG A 80 -0.75 -7.47 -4.17
CA ARG A 80 -0.56 -6.71 -5.40
C ARG A 80 0.61 -7.22 -6.24
N SER A 81 1.68 -7.68 -5.58
CA SER A 81 2.80 -8.38 -6.22
C SER A 81 2.40 -9.75 -6.79
N GLY A 82 1.26 -10.30 -6.35
CA GLY A 82 0.69 -11.56 -6.80
C GLY A 82 -0.17 -11.47 -8.08
N GLU A 83 -0.38 -10.27 -8.65
CA GLU A 83 -1.18 -10.06 -9.87
C GLU A 83 -0.32 -10.07 -11.14
N GLU A 84 0.75 -10.86 -11.13
CA GLU A 84 1.57 -11.19 -12.30
C GLU A 84 1.27 -12.67 -12.66
N HIS A 85 0.13 -12.92 -13.31
CA HIS A 85 -0.16 -14.17 -14.04
C HIS A 85 -1.04 -13.90 -15.25
#